data_AF-A0A382QG18-F1
#
_entry.id   AF-A0A382QG18-F1
#
_cell.length_a   1.000
_cell.length_b   1.000
_cell.length_c   1.000
_cell.angle_alpha   90.00
_cell.angle_beta   90.00
_cell.angle_gamma   90.00
#
_symmetry.space_group_name_H-M   'P 1'
#
loop_
_entity.id
_entity.type
_entity.pdbx_description
1 polymer ?
#
loop_
_entity_poly.entity_id
_entity_poly.type
_entity_poly.pdbx_seq_one_letter_code
_entity_poly.pdbx_strand_id
1 'polypeptide(L)' 'MDILTQIPIGTKFKVKASDEIVTLEEICFFPTRYKTTNESGKINYYRTHEVEIVESEEKSD' A
#
# COMPACT_ATOMS: atom_id res chain seq x y z
N MET A 1 -14.53 -4.75 11.28
CA MET A 1 -13.43 -3.80 11.59
C MET A 1 -12.21 -4.36 10.92
N ASP A 2 -11.92 -3.92 9.71
CA ASP A 2 -10.72 -4.37 9.00
C ASP A 2 -9.51 -3.71 9.66
N ILE A 3 -8.70 -4.53 10.30
CA ILE A 3 -7.48 -4.07 10.94
C ILE A 3 -6.52 -3.74 9.79
N LEU A 4 -6.25 -2.46 9.55
CA LEU A 4 -5.32 -1.96 8.51
C LEU A 4 -3.90 -2.56 8.57
N THR A 5 -3.57 -3.27 9.65
CA THR A 5 -2.32 -4.05 9.77
C THR A 5 -2.37 -5.40 9.06
N GLN A 6 -3.50 -5.80 8.49
CA GLN A 6 -3.69 -7.07 7.78
C GLN A 6 -3.65 -6.92 6.25
N ILE A 7 -3.22 -5.77 5.72
CA ILE A 7 -3.08 -5.60 4.28
C ILE A 7 -2.01 -6.59 3.78
N PRO A 8 -2.35 -7.48 2.83
CA PRO A 8 -1.39 -8.45 2.33
C PRO A 8 -0.24 -7.73 1.63
N ILE A 9 0.99 -8.18 1.89
CA ILE A 9 2.15 -7.76 1.12
C ILE A 9 1.91 -8.13 -0.35
N GLY A 10 2.22 -7.21 -1.27
CA GLY A 10 1.86 -7.29 -2.68
C GLY A 10 0.60 -6.49 -3.06
N THR A 11 -0.14 -5.95 -2.08
CA THR A 11 -1.28 -5.06 -2.35
C THR A 11 -0.85 -3.85 -3.17
N LYS A 12 -1.62 -3.52 -4.21
CA LYS A 12 -1.41 -2.28 -4.96
C LYS A 12 -2.08 -1.11 -4.29
N PHE A 13 -1.33 -0.04 -4.17
CA PHE A 13 -1.73 1.26 -3.66
C PHE A 13 -1.67 2.31 -4.75
N LYS A 14 -2.60 3.25 -4.71
CA LYS A 14 -2.60 4.47 -5.50
C LYS A 14 -2.17 5.62 -4.60
N VAL A 15 -1.10 6.31 -4.97
CA VAL A 15 -0.60 7.49 -4.25
C VAL A 15 -1.50 8.68 -4.57
N LYS A 16 -2.12 9.30 -3.56
CA LYS A 16 -3.07 10.41 -3.76
C LYS A 16 -2.45 11.64 -4.41
N ALA A 17 -1.16 11.88 -4.15
CA ALA A 17 -0.46 13.07 -4.63
C ALA A 17 -0.09 13.01 -6.12
N SER A 18 0.16 11.81 -6.65
CA SER A 18 0.68 11.60 -8.00
C SER A 18 -0.19 10.70 -8.87
N ASP A 19 -1.25 10.11 -8.31
CA ASP A 19 -2.02 9.01 -8.91
C ASP A 19 -1.16 7.79 -9.30
N GLU A 20 0.08 7.69 -8.80
CA GLU A 20 1.02 6.60 -9.11
C GLU A 20 0.58 5.29 -8.44
N ILE A 21 0.71 4.18 -9.17
CA ILE A 21 0.45 2.84 -8.64
C ILE A 21 1.75 2.26 -8.09
N VAL A 22 1.72 1.84 -6.83
CA VAL A 22 2.86 1.28 -6.11
C VAL A 22 2.45 0.01 -5.38
N THR A 23 3.37 -0.92 -5.21
CA THR A 23 3.11 -2.23 -4.60
C THR A 23 3.63 -2.26 -3.18
N LEU A 24 2.83 -2.70 -2.21
CA LEU A 24 3.24 -2.89 -0.82
C LEU A 24 4.30 -3.99 -0.71
N GLU A 25 5.45 -3.67 -0.14
CA GLU A 25 6.46 -4.67 0.22
C GLU A 25 6.56 -4.91 1.72
N GLU A 26 6.35 -3.88 2.53
CA GLU A 26 6.52 -4.00 3.98
C GLU A 26 5.67 -2.98 4.73
N ILE A 27 5.15 -3.38 5.89
CA ILE A 27 4.47 -2.49 6.83
C ILE A 27 5.44 -2.19 7.98
N CYS A 28 5.92 -0.95 8.05
CA CYS A 28 6.81 -0.50 9.11
C CYS A 28 6.00 0.04 10.29
N PHE A 29 6.30 -0.43 11.52
CA PHE A 29 5.64 0.01 12.74
C PHE A 29 6.32 1.27 13.32
N PHE A 30 5.57 2.38 13.30
CA PHE A 30 5.85 3.71 13.89
C PHE A 30 6.90 4.64 13.22
N PRO A 31 6.46 5.83 12.72
CA PRO A 31 5.07 6.11 12.32
C PRO A 31 4.67 5.10 11.24
N THR A 32 3.45 4.57 11.30
CA THR A 32 2.99 3.51 10.37
C THR A 32 3.22 3.95 8.93
N ARG A 33 4.11 3.25 8.24
CA ARG A 33 4.49 3.53 6.85
C ARG A 33 4.43 2.24 6.06
N TYR A 34 4.05 2.38 4.80
CA TYR A 34 4.13 1.37 3.78
C TYR A 34 5.41 1.61 2.99
N LYS A 35 6.30 0.62 3.02
CA LYS A 35 7.39 0.53 2.07
C LYS A 35 6.79 -0.04 0.80
N THR A 36 6.88 0.72 -0.28
CA THR A 36 6.27 0.36 -1.55
C THR A 36 7.29 0.41 -2.68
N THR A 37 7.13 -0.45 -3.67
CA THR A 37 7.95 -0.46 -4.88
C THR A 37 7.08 -0.06 -6.08
N ASN A 38 7.54 0.87 -6.91
CA ASN A 38 6.85 1.22 -8.15
C ASN A 38 7.26 0.31 -9.32
N GLU A 39 6.62 0.46 -10.49
CA GLU A 39 6.91 -0.36 -11.68
C GLU A 39 8.38 -0.28 -12.15
N SER A 40 9.08 0.81 -11.82
CA SER A 40 10.50 0.99 -12.14
C SER A 40 11.45 0.32 -11.13
N GLY A 41 10.92 -0.37 -10.11
CA GLY A 41 11.70 -0.99 -9.04
C GLY A 41 12.22 0.00 -7.99
N LYS A 42 11.72 1.24 -7.97
CA LYS A 42 12.11 2.25 -6.99
C LYS A 42 11.29 2.10 -5.71
N ILE A 43 12.00 2.07 -4.59
CA ILE A 43 11.40 1.99 -3.25
C ILE A 43 11.02 3.41 -2.79
N ASN A 44 9.76 3.56 -2.38
CA ASN A 44 9.20 4.76 -1.77
C ASN A 44 8.53 4.39 -0.43
N TYR A 45 8.39 5.39 0.45
CA TYR A 45 7.71 5.21 1.73
C TYR A 45 6.53 6.16 1.81
N TYR A 46 5.33 5.59 2.02
CA TYR A 46 4.09 6.34 2.13
C TYR A 46 3.40 6.05 3.46
N ARG A 47 2.72 7.04 4.01
CA ARG A 47 1.85 6.88 5.18
C ARG A 47 0.50 6.36 4.74
N THR A 48 -0.22 5.79 5.70
CA THR A 48 -1.54 5.17 5.47
C THR A 48 -2.59 6.13 4.86
N HIS A 49 -2.47 7.44 5.08
CA HIS A 49 -3.39 8.44 4.51
C HIS A 49 -2.95 9.00 3.16
N GLU A 50 -1.70 8.74 2.74
CA GLU A 50 -1.12 9.23 1.48
C GLU A 50 -1.45 8.30 0.31
N VAL A 51 -1.97 7.10 0.60
CA VAL A 51 -2.31 6.08 -0.39
C VAL A 51 -3.74 5.56 -0.23
N GLU A 52 -4.28 5.01 -1.31
CA GLU A 52 -5.55 4.27 -1.34
C GLU A 52 -5.35 2.88 -1.91
N ILE A 53 -6.07 1.89 -1.41
CA ILE A 53 -5.99 0.51 -1.92
C ILE A 53 -6.75 0.43 -3.25
N VAL A 54 -6.12 -0.12 -4.28
CA VAL A 54 -6.70 -0.17 -5.66
C VAL A 54 -7.12 -1.57 -6.06
N GLU A 55 -6.41 -2.59 -5.57
CA GLU A 55 -6.80 -4.00 -5.69
C GLU A 55 -6.93 -4.56 -4.28
N SER A 56 -8.16 -4.53 -3.77
CA SER A 56 -8.57 -5.53 -2.78
C SER A 56 -9.16 -6.65 -3.63
N GLU A 57 -8.55 -7.84 -3.65
CA GLU A 57 -9.29 -9.00 -4.15
C GLU A 57 -10.56 -9.10 -3.31
N GLU A 58 -11.70 -8.80 -3.91
CA GLU A 58 -13.00 -9.14 -3.40
C GLU A 58 -13.06 -10.66 -3.35
N LYS A 59 -12.57 -11.27 -2.27
CA LYS A 59 -12.96 -12.63 -1.92
C LYS A 59 -14.41 -12.58 -1.44
N SER A 60 -15.30 -12.53 -2.42
CA SER A 60 -16.64 -13.10 -2.28
C SER A 60 -16.49 -14.62 -2.34
N ASP A 61 -16.57 -15.29 -1.19
CA ASP A 61 -17.29 -16.57 -1.00
C ASP A 61 -17.48 -16.83 0.51
#